data_AF-A0A1J9PCX7-F1
#
_entry.id   AF-A0A1J9PCX7-F1
#
_cell.length_a   1.000
_cell.length_b   1.000
_cell.length_c   1.000
_cell.angle_alpha   90.00
_cell.angle_beta   90.00
_cell.angle_gamma   90.00
#
_symmetry.space_group_name_H-M   'P 1'
#
loop_
_entity.id
_entity.type
_entity.pdbx_description
1 polymer ?
#
loop_
_entity_poly.entity_id
_entity_poly.type
_entity_poly.pdbx_seq_one_letter_code
_entity_poly.pdbx_strand_id
1 'polypeptide(L)'
;MPKNLHKVQKQISKKRGKLDSLHENSRDAKRLRRAGGREHKLALAATVTMRGRLSFVDRVHFFQENIPETPAPLSDGDIVQLITSRFIARNQPELDQLQQERRPGRPPVKREDVLRDKIQAENKEFESGFWLPDMGDVENVKKLAEWNGEWSSMSTLGFVRIAKDGGRQKSIFPPKGLS
;
A
#
# COMPACT_ATOMS: atom_id res chain seq x y z
N MET A 1 35.00 8.03 -4.55
CA MET A 1 34.80 6.82 -5.38
C MET A 1 33.31 6.60 -5.66
N PRO A 2 32.89 6.19 -6.88
CA PRO A 2 31.49 5.91 -7.17
C PRO A 2 30.96 4.73 -6.35
N LYS A 3 29.71 4.86 -5.87
CA LYS A 3 28.98 3.88 -5.04
C LYS A 3 27.89 3.13 -5.81
N ASN A 4 27.43 3.67 -6.94
CA ASN A 4 26.45 3.04 -7.83
C ASN A 4 27.12 1.90 -8.62
N LEU A 5 26.48 0.72 -8.68
CA LEU A 5 27.01 -0.48 -9.33
C LEU A 5 27.42 -0.22 -10.78
N HIS A 6 26.55 0.41 -11.57
CA HIS A 6 26.83 0.72 -12.98
C HIS A 6 28.10 1.57 -13.14
N LYS A 7 28.27 2.58 -12.28
CA LYS A 7 29.48 3.43 -12.29
C LYS A 7 30.73 2.67 -11.83
N VAL A 8 30.59 1.74 -10.88
CA VAL A 8 31.70 0.90 -10.39
C VAL A 8 32.13 -0.11 -11.47
N GLN A 9 31.18 -0.79 -12.10
CA GLN A 9 31.40 -1.70 -13.23
C GLN A 9 32.13 -0.98 -14.37
N LYS A 10 31.63 0.20 -14.78
CA LYS A 10 32.26 1.01 -15.83
C LYS A 10 33.68 1.45 -15.49
N GLN A 11 33.96 1.76 -14.23
CA GLN A 11 35.31 2.17 -13.82
C GLN A 11 36.28 0.98 -13.82
N ILE A 12 35.84 -0.18 -13.36
CA ILE A 12 36.67 -1.39 -13.32
C ILE A 12 36.90 -1.90 -14.73
N SER A 13 35.87 -1.91 -15.58
CA SER A 13 36.01 -2.37 -16.96
C SER A 13 36.98 -1.51 -17.78
N LYS A 14 36.92 -0.19 -17.61
CA LYS A 14 37.90 0.74 -18.21
C LYS A 14 39.34 0.50 -17.74
N LYS A 15 39.55 0.03 -16.51
CA LYS A 15 40.88 -0.12 -15.92
C LYS A 15 41.48 -1.53 -16.14
N ARG A 16 40.64 -2.56 -16.13
CA ARG A 16 41.06 -3.98 -16.05
C ARG A 16 40.50 -4.86 -17.17
N GLY A 17 39.66 -4.33 -18.06
CA GLY A 17 39.04 -5.09 -19.14
C GLY A 17 37.77 -5.81 -18.70
N LYS A 18 37.62 -7.10 -19.05
CA LYS A 18 36.40 -7.87 -18.72
C LYS A 18 36.22 -8.01 -17.20
N LEU A 19 34.97 -7.93 -16.72
CA LEU A 19 34.65 -8.01 -15.28
C LEU A 19 34.77 -9.44 -14.72
N ASP A 20 34.74 -10.45 -15.59
CA ASP A 20 34.77 -11.87 -15.19
C ASP A 20 36.20 -12.39 -14.96
N SER A 21 37.22 -11.62 -15.33
CA SER A 21 38.63 -11.99 -15.13
C SER A 21 39.20 -11.55 -13.77
N LEU A 22 38.37 -11.00 -12.88
CA LEU A 22 38.81 -10.56 -11.57
C LEU A 22 38.90 -11.72 -10.58
N HIS A 23 40.07 -11.85 -9.93
CA HIS A 23 40.22 -12.76 -8.80
C HIS A 23 39.24 -12.40 -7.67
N GLU A 24 38.66 -13.43 -7.05
CA GLU A 24 37.58 -13.31 -6.08
C GLU A 24 37.91 -12.36 -4.90
N ASN A 25 39.15 -12.45 -4.41
CA ASN A 25 39.63 -11.66 -3.27
C ASN A 25 40.26 -10.31 -3.66
N SER A 26 40.25 -9.95 -4.95
CA SER A 26 40.80 -8.68 -5.41
C SER A 26 40.03 -7.47 -4.83
N ARG A 27 40.72 -6.33 -4.72
CA ARG A 27 40.10 -5.08 -4.23
C ARG A 27 38.89 -4.67 -5.09
N ASP A 28 39.01 -4.85 -6.40
CA ASP A 28 37.97 -4.51 -7.37
C ASP A 28 36.78 -5.49 -7.31
N ALA A 29 37.00 -6.80 -7.11
CA ALA A 29 35.93 -7.77 -6.85
C ALA A 29 35.17 -7.46 -5.55
N LYS A 30 35.89 -7.16 -4.45
CA LYS A 30 35.26 -6.72 -3.19
C LYS A 30 34.45 -5.43 -3.37
N ARG A 31 34.92 -4.53 -4.23
CA ARG A 31 34.22 -3.28 -4.54
C ARG A 31 32.94 -3.51 -5.35
N LEU A 32 32.95 -4.42 -6.33
CA LEU A 32 31.75 -4.85 -7.06
C LEU A 32 30.73 -5.48 -6.11
N ARG A 33 31.16 -6.41 -5.25
CA ARG A 33 30.29 -7.06 -4.26
C ARG A 33 29.62 -6.04 -3.33
N ARG A 34 30.36 -5.05 -2.83
CA ARG A 34 29.79 -3.98 -1.99
C ARG A 34 28.77 -3.12 -2.75
N ALA A 35 29.06 -2.78 -4.00
CA ALA A 35 28.15 -1.98 -4.82
C ALA A 35 26.86 -2.76 -5.14
N GLY A 36 26.98 -4.03 -5.52
CA GLY A 36 25.82 -4.90 -5.78
C GLY A 36 24.99 -5.16 -4.52
N GLY A 37 25.63 -5.41 -3.38
CA GLY A 37 24.93 -5.56 -2.10
C GLY A 37 24.18 -4.28 -1.67
N ARG A 38 24.71 -3.10 -1.99
CA ARG A 38 24.00 -1.83 -1.75
C ARG A 38 22.78 -1.69 -2.65
N GLU A 39 22.93 -1.96 -3.94
CA GLU A 39 21.82 -1.88 -4.90
C GLU A 39 20.71 -2.87 -4.55
N HIS A 40 21.05 -4.10 -4.18
CA HIS A 40 20.08 -5.08 -3.70
C HIS A 40 19.31 -4.57 -2.48
N LYS A 41 20.00 -4.00 -1.48
CA LYS A 41 19.34 -3.40 -0.31
C LYS A 41 18.41 -2.24 -0.69
N LEU A 42 18.81 -1.39 -1.63
CA LEU A 42 17.97 -0.30 -2.12
C LEU A 42 16.72 -0.83 -2.86
N ALA A 43 16.87 -1.85 -3.69
CA ALA A 43 15.75 -2.51 -4.36
C ALA A 43 14.79 -3.16 -3.36
N LEU A 44 15.31 -3.83 -2.33
CA LEU A 44 14.49 -4.37 -1.23
C LEU A 44 13.74 -3.26 -0.48
N ALA A 45 14.40 -2.16 -0.13
CA ALA A 45 13.75 -1.02 0.52
C ALA A 45 12.63 -0.41 -0.35
N ALA A 46 12.87 -0.29 -1.66
CA ALA A 46 11.87 0.20 -2.61
C ALA A 46 10.66 -0.74 -2.69
N THR A 47 10.87 -2.06 -2.78
CA THR A 47 9.77 -3.04 -2.83
C THR A 47 8.94 -3.07 -1.55
N VAL A 48 9.58 -3.00 -0.38
CA VAL A 48 8.88 -2.87 0.92
C VAL A 48 8.02 -1.60 0.95
N THR A 49 8.59 -0.48 0.52
CA THR A 49 7.87 0.80 0.44
C THR A 49 6.67 0.71 -0.51
N MET A 50 6.84 0.12 -1.70
CA MET A 50 5.75 -0.05 -2.67
C MET A 50 4.64 -0.96 -2.13
N ARG A 51 4.97 -2.04 -1.43
CA ARG A 51 3.98 -2.92 -0.79
C ARG A 51 3.16 -2.18 0.27
N GLY A 52 3.81 -1.32 1.07
CA GLY A 52 3.11 -0.49 2.05
C GLY A 52 2.19 0.56 1.39
N ARG A 53 2.54 1.06 0.21
CA ARG A 53 1.71 1.99 -0.58
C ARG A 53 0.51 1.29 -1.20
N LEU A 54 0.68 0.05 -1.66
CA LEU A 54 -0.35 -0.70 -2.36
C LEU A 54 -1.65 -0.81 -1.57
N SER A 55 -1.59 -1.05 -0.25
CA SER A 55 -2.81 -1.12 0.58
C SER A 55 -3.66 0.16 0.59
N PHE A 56 -3.04 1.32 0.42
CA PHE A 56 -3.75 2.59 0.32
C PHE A 56 -4.26 2.84 -1.09
N VAL A 57 -3.49 2.44 -2.12
CA VAL A 57 -3.94 2.50 -3.52
C VAL A 57 -5.18 1.62 -3.69
N ASP A 58 -5.12 0.37 -3.24
CA ASP A 58 -6.24 -0.57 -3.27
C ASP A 58 -7.45 -0.02 -2.51
N ARG A 59 -7.22 0.66 -1.37
CA ARG A 59 -8.28 1.33 -0.61
C ARG A 59 -8.95 2.43 -1.43
N VAL A 60 -8.18 3.33 -2.03
CA VAL A 60 -8.73 4.42 -2.84
C VAL A 60 -9.43 3.89 -4.08
N HIS A 61 -8.89 2.85 -4.71
CA HIS A 61 -9.50 2.17 -5.84
C HIS A 61 -10.88 1.61 -5.47
N PHE A 62 -10.99 0.93 -4.32
CA PHE A 62 -12.28 0.46 -3.84
C PHE A 62 -13.31 1.59 -3.73
N PHE A 63 -12.93 2.74 -3.17
CA PHE A 63 -13.86 3.87 -3.06
C PHE A 63 -14.20 4.48 -4.42
N GLN A 64 -13.25 4.52 -5.36
CA GLN A 64 -13.48 4.94 -6.75
C GLN A 64 -14.49 4.03 -7.46
N GLU A 65 -14.38 2.71 -7.31
CA GLU A 65 -15.31 1.74 -7.91
C GLU A 65 -16.74 1.82 -7.34
N ASN A 66 -16.89 2.39 -6.13
CA ASN A 66 -18.19 2.55 -5.48
C ASN A 66 -18.79 3.96 -5.67
N ILE A 67 -18.19 4.80 -6.54
CA ILE A 67 -18.80 6.08 -6.94
C ILE A 67 -19.97 5.79 -7.89
N PRO A 68 -21.14 6.42 -7.69
CA PRO A 68 -22.25 6.31 -8.65
C PRO A 68 -21.86 6.83 -10.05
N GLU A 69 -22.46 6.30 -11.10
CA GLU A 69 -22.16 6.69 -12.50
C GLU A 69 -22.24 8.21 -12.72
N THR A 70 -23.13 8.89 -12.00
CA THR A 70 -23.15 10.34 -11.90
C THR A 70 -22.44 10.78 -10.63
N PRO A 71 -21.29 11.48 -10.71
CA PRO A 71 -20.56 11.98 -9.55
C PRO A 71 -21.44 12.87 -8.66
N ALA A 72 -21.92 12.29 -7.57
CA ALA A 72 -22.71 12.97 -6.56
C ALA A 72 -21.98 12.89 -5.22
N PRO A 73 -22.09 13.92 -4.37
CA PRO A 73 -21.50 13.88 -3.04
C PRO A 73 -22.29 12.88 -2.18
N LEU A 74 -21.58 12.04 -1.45
CA LEU A 74 -22.20 11.11 -0.49
C LEU A 74 -22.36 11.79 0.86
N SER A 75 -23.44 11.45 1.57
CA SER A 75 -23.58 11.87 2.97
C SER A 75 -22.59 11.11 3.86
N ASP A 76 -22.22 11.69 5.00
CA ASP A 76 -21.32 11.02 5.96
C ASP A 76 -21.91 9.67 6.43
N GLY A 77 -23.24 9.55 6.51
CA GLY A 77 -23.93 8.31 6.83
C GLY A 77 -23.78 7.24 5.75
N ASP A 78 -23.89 7.62 4.48
CA ASP A 78 -23.69 6.71 3.34
C ASP A 78 -22.23 6.24 3.28
N ILE A 79 -21.27 7.14 3.57
CA ILE A 79 -19.85 6.80 3.64
C ILE A 79 -19.59 5.79 4.77
N VAL A 80 -20.17 6.00 5.95
CA VAL A 80 -20.08 5.05 7.08
C VAL A 80 -20.68 3.69 6.72
N GLN A 81 -21.82 3.67 6.03
CA GLN A 81 -22.41 2.43 5.54
C GLN A 81 -21.51 1.75 4.52
N LEU A 82 -20.91 2.49 3.58
CA LEU A 82 -20.00 1.94 2.59
C LEU A 82 -18.75 1.31 3.24
N ILE A 83 -18.18 1.98 4.26
CA ILE A 83 -17.05 1.44 5.03
C ILE A 83 -17.46 0.13 5.72
N THR A 84 -18.55 0.15 6.49
CA THR A 84 -18.93 -0.98 7.35
C THR A 84 -19.44 -2.16 6.55
N SER A 85 -20.37 -1.92 5.62
CA SER A 85 -21.10 -2.99 4.91
C SER A 85 -20.39 -3.50 3.66
N ARG A 86 -19.50 -2.70 3.06
CA ARG A 86 -18.80 -3.11 1.82
C ARG A 86 -17.30 -3.25 2.05
N PHE A 87 -16.63 -2.23 2.62
CA PHE A 87 -15.17 -2.27 2.73
C PHE A 87 -14.70 -3.31 3.75
N ILE A 88 -15.14 -3.21 5.01
CA ILE A 88 -14.71 -4.09 6.10
C ILE A 88 -15.31 -5.49 5.92
N ALA A 89 -16.59 -5.57 5.55
CA ALA A 89 -17.29 -6.84 5.39
C ALA A 89 -16.85 -7.64 4.16
N ARG A 90 -16.03 -7.11 3.23
CA ARG A 90 -15.61 -7.83 2.01
C ARG A 90 -14.91 -9.16 2.30
N ASN A 91 -14.19 -9.24 3.41
CA ASN A 91 -13.42 -10.41 3.81
C ASN A 91 -14.25 -11.38 4.67
N GLN A 92 -15.44 -10.97 5.13
CA GLN A 92 -16.27 -11.77 6.03
C GLN A 92 -16.78 -13.07 5.36
N PRO A 93 -17.30 -13.07 4.13
CA PRO A 93 -17.73 -14.31 3.47
C PRO A 93 -16.59 -15.33 3.28
N GLU A 94 -15.39 -14.85 2.95
CA GLU A 94 -14.20 -15.72 2.81
C GLU A 94 -13.80 -16.33 4.16
N LEU A 95 -13.86 -15.52 5.24
CA LEU A 95 -13.57 -16.00 6.59
C LEU A 95 -14.60 -17.06 7.03
N ASP A 96 -15.89 -16.81 6.78
CA ASP A 96 -16.98 -17.72 7.15
C ASP A 96 -16.85 -19.05 6.38
N GLN A 97 -16.49 -19.01 5.09
CA GLN A 97 -16.23 -20.20 4.30
C GLN A 97 -15.08 -21.04 4.88
N LEU A 98 -13.95 -20.40 5.20
CA LEU A 98 -12.80 -21.09 5.80
C LEU A 98 -13.14 -21.71 7.16
N GLN A 99 -13.99 -21.05 7.95
CA GLN A 99 -14.46 -21.56 9.23
C GLN A 99 -15.42 -22.75 9.07
N GLN A 100 -16.27 -22.75 8.05
CA GLN A 100 -17.17 -23.88 7.75
C GLN A 100 -16.42 -25.11 7.22
N GLU A 101 -15.42 -24.91 6.37
CA GLU A 101 -14.55 -25.99 5.86
C GLU A 101 -13.68 -26.60 6.98
N ARG A 102 -13.48 -25.86 8.07
CA ARG A 102 -12.69 -26.32 9.22
C ARG A 102 -13.45 -27.35 10.03
N ARG A 103 -12.88 -28.55 10.12
CA ARG A 103 -13.37 -29.60 11.04
C ARG A 103 -13.21 -29.15 12.50
N PRO A 104 -14.15 -29.51 13.39
CA PRO A 104 -14.05 -29.21 14.81
C PRO A 104 -12.73 -29.76 15.37
N GLY A 105 -11.99 -28.91 16.09
CA GLY A 105 -10.70 -29.26 16.71
C GLY A 105 -9.44 -29.04 15.84
N ARG A 106 -9.57 -28.70 14.54
CA ARG A 106 -8.41 -28.30 13.72
C ARG A 106 -8.04 -26.84 14.02
N PRO A 107 -6.76 -26.49 14.25
CA PRO A 107 -6.35 -25.10 14.41
C PRO A 107 -6.61 -24.28 13.12
N PRO A 108 -6.85 -22.97 13.24
CA PRO A 108 -7.09 -22.10 12.10
C PRO A 108 -5.91 -22.11 11.14
N VAL A 109 -6.20 -22.01 9.85
CA VAL A 109 -5.16 -21.90 8.82
C VAL A 109 -4.58 -20.49 8.86
N LYS A 110 -3.29 -20.31 8.55
CA LYS A 110 -2.65 -18.98 8.52
C LYS A 110 -3.45 -17.92 7.73
N ARG A 111 -4.17 -18.33 6.68
CA ARG A 111 -5.03 -17.44 5.88
C ARG A 111 -6.23 -16.93 6.69
N GLU A 112 -6.85 -17.78 7.49
CA GLU A 112 -7.94 -17.43 8.40
C GLU A 112 -7.49 -16.37 9.43
N ASP A 113 -6.34 -16.61 10.06
CA ASP A 113 -5.75 -15.66 11.02
C ASP A 113 -5.44 -14.31 10.36
N VAL A 114 -4.84 -14.32 9.17
CA VAL A 114 -4.54 -13.09 8.43
C VAL A 114 -5.80 -12.31 8.06
N LEU A 115 -6.88 -12.99 7.65
CA LEU A 115 -8.16 -12.32 7.34
C LEU A 115 -8.80 -11.74 8.59
N ARG A 116 -8.78 -12.49 9.69
CA ARG A 116 -9.29 -12.03 10.99
C ARG A 116 -8.54 -10.81 11.49
N ASP A 117 -7.21 -10.83 11.45
CA ASP A 117 -6.36 -9.73 11.88
C ASP A 117 -6.61 -8.48 11.01
N LYS A 118 -6.80 -8.66 9.70
CA LYS A 118 -7.16 -7.56 8.78
C LYS A 118 -8.48 -6.91 9.16
N ILE A 119 -9.54 -7.72 9.34
CA ILE A 119 -10.86 -7.22 9.72
C ILE A 119 -10.79 -6.50 11.08
N GLN A 120 -10.05 -7.04 12.04
CA GLN A 120 -9.88 -6.40 13.35
C GLN A 120 -9.10 -5.09 13.27
N ALA A 121 -8.05 -5.02 12.45
CA ALA A 121 -7.29 -3.80 12.24
C ALA A 121 -8.14 -2.71 11.58
N GLU A 122 -8.93 -3.06 10.56
CA GLU A 122 -9.83 -2.12 9.87
C GLU A 122 -10.94 -1.62 10.80
N ASN A 123 -11.52 -2.49 11.63
CA ASN A 123 -12.52 -2.08 12.64
C ASN A 123 -11.92 -1.12 13.68
N LYS A 124 -10.72 -1.40 14.21
CA LYS A 124 -10.02 -0.50 15.13
C LYS A 124 -9.68 0.85 14.47
N GLU A 125 -9.32 0.83 13.20
CA GLU A 125 -9.10 2.07 12.44
C GLU A 125 -10.40 2.87 12.32
N PHE A 126 -11.53 2.20 12.06
CA PHE A 126 -12.85 2.83 11.97
C PHE A 126 -13.33 3.44 13.29
N GLU A 127 -13.02 2.82 14.43
CA GLU A 127 -13.29 3.39 15.75
C GLU A 127 -12.53 4.69 16.00
N SER A 128 -11.27 4.78 15.56
CA SER A 128 -10.40 5.95 15.79
C SER A 128 -10.47 7.03 14.72
N GLY A 129 -10.97 6.70 13.52
CA GLY A 129 -11.07 7.60 12.38
C GLY A 129 -10.46 6.99 11.13
N PHE A 130 -11.30 6.35 10.32
CA PHE A 130 -10.91 5.67 9.09
C PHE A 130 -10.43 6.65 8.03
N TRP A 131 -9.23 6.44 7.49
CA TRP A 131 -8.67 7.32 6.46
C TRP A 131 -9.19 6.94 5.06
N LEU A 132 -9.80 7.88 4.35
CA LEU A 132 -10.32 7.67 2.99
C LEU A 132 -10.39 8.98 2.17
N PRO A 133 -10.55 8.90 0.83
CA PRO A 133 -10.79 10.08 0.00
C PRO A 133 -12.07 10.82 0.39
N ASP A 134 -12.09 12.14 0.29
CA ASP A 134 -13.30 12.91 0.61
C ASP A 134 -14.38 12.71 -0.46
N MET A 135 -15.43 11.95 -0.15
CA MET A 135 -16.57 11.76 -1.05
C MET A 135 -17.74 12.72 -0.79
N GLY A 136 -17.61 13.63 0.19
CA GLY A 136 -18.63 14.63 0.48
C GLY A 136 -18.47 15.91 -0.34
N ASP A 137 -17.38 16.06 -1.08
CA ASP A 137 -17.12 17.20 -1.98
C ASP A 137 -17.20 16.78 -3.44
N VAL A 138 -18.06 17.45 -4.21
CA VAL A 138 -18.32 17.16 -5.63
C VAL A 138 -17.05 17.29 -6.47
N GLU A 139 -16.22 18.29 -6.21
CA GLU A 139 -14.97 18.46 -6.97
C GLU A 139 -14.01 17.30 -6.70
N ASN A 140 -13.94 16.84 -5.46
CA ASN A 140 -13.06 15.74 -5.10
C ASN A 140 -13.55 14.40 -5.64
N VAL A 141 -14.87 14.16 -5.65
CA VAL A 141 -15.46 12.95 -6.27
C VAL A 141 -15.15 12.89 -7.76
N LYS A 142 -15.18 14.01 -8.49
CA LYS A 142 -14.78 14.06 -9.91
C LYS A 142 -13.31 13.71 -10.10
N LYS A 143 -12.41 14.29 -9.30
CA LYS A 143 -10.98 13.97 -9.34
C LYS A 143 -10.72 12.49 -9.01
N LEU A 144 -11.47 11.95 -8.06
CA LEU A 144 -11.38 10.54 -7.68
C LEU A 144 -11.88 9.62 -8.80
N ALA A 145 -12.96 9.98 -9.49
CA ALA A 145 -13.46 9.23 -10.64
C ALA A 145 -12.42 9.17 -11.79
N GLU A 146 -11.73 10.29 -12.05
CA GLU A 146 -10.69 10.41 -13.08
C GLU A 146 -9.30 9.90 -12.64
N TRP A 147 -9.16 9.45 -11.39
CA TRP A 147 -7.87 9.05 -10.85
C TRP A 147 -7.32 7.81 -11.57
N ASN A 148 -6.05 7.86 -11.94
CA ASN A 148 -5.37 6.86 -12.77
C ASN A 148 -4.81 5.64 -12.01
N GLY A 149 -5.11 5.50 -10.71
CA GLY A 149 -4.60 4.41 -9.88
C GLY A 149 -3.14 4.55 -9.40
N GLU A 150 -2.48 5.69 -9.67
CA GLU A 150 -1.08 5.89 -9.26
C GLU A 150 -0.96 6.52 -7.86
N TRP A 151 0.04 6.07 -7.09
CA TRP A 151 0.35 6.64 -5.77
C TRP A 151 0.69 8.14 -5.83
N SER A 152 1.42 8.58 -6.86
CA SER A 152 1.84 9.98 -7.01
C SER A 152 0.68 10.93 -7.25
N SER A 153 -0.34 10.50 -7.99
CA SER A 153 -1.51 11.32 -8.30
C SER A 153 -2.49 11.41 -7.13
N MET A 154 -2.35 10.57 -6.09
CA MET A 154 -3.15 10.69 -4.87
C MET A 154 -2.97 12.04 -4.16
N SER A 155 -1.85 12.75 -4.35
CA SER A 155 -1.66 14.07 -3.73
C SER A 155 -2.62 15.16 -4.22
N THR A 156 -3.30 14.95 -5.34
CA THR A 156 -4.30 15.90 -5.89
C THR A 156 -5.69 15.71 -5.26
N LEU A 157 -5.90 14.58 -4.57
CA LEU A 157 -7.15 14.22 -3.91
C LEU A 157 -7.20 14.80 -2.48
N GLY A 158 -8.39 15.22 -2.07
CA GLY A 158 -8.71 15.51 -0.68
C GLY A 158 -8.96 14.23 0.10
N PHE A 159 -8.51 14.18 1.35
CA PHE A 159 -8.71 13.05 2.25
C PHE A 159 -9.35 13.50 3.56
N VAL A 160 -10.10 12.58 4.16
CA VAL A 160 -10.76 12.78 5.46
C VAL A 160 -10.54 11.55 6.34
N ARG A 161 -10.70 11.76 7.64
CA ARG A 161 -10.89 10.70 8.62
C ARG A 161 -12.33 10.74 9.10
N ILE A 162 -13.01 9.60 9.05
CA ILE A 162 -14.37 9.42 9.52
C ILE A 162 -14.36 8.38 10.64
N ALA A 163 -14.75 8.80 11.83
CA ALA A 163 -14.91 7.92 12.97
C ALA A 163 -16.35 7.35 13.02
N LYS A 164 -16.52 6.23 13.71
CA LYS A 164 -17.83 5.60 13.94
C LYS A 164 -18.88 6.55 14.52
N ASP A 165 -18.46 7.50 15.38
CA ASP A 165 -19.35 8.47 16.02
C ASP A 165 -19.76 9.64 15.08
N GLY A 166 -19.42 9.56 13.79
CA GLY A 166 -19.75 10.58 12.79
C GLY A 166 -18.76 11.76 12.76
N GLY A 167 -17.67 11.69 13.52
CA GLY A 167 -16.63 12.72 13.50
C GLY A 167 -15.87 12.72 12.16
N ARG A 168 -16.08 13.77 11.35
CA ARG A 168 -15.33 14.00 10.10
C ARG A 168 -14.22 15.02 10.31
N GLN A 169 -12.99 14.63 10.02
CA GLN A 169 -11.80 15.49 10.12
C GLN A 169 -11.02 15.50 8.82
N LYS A 170 -10.60 16.67 8.34
CA LYS A 170 -9.72 16.76 7.17
C LYS A 170 -8.38 16.08 7.47
N SER A 171 -7.90 15.28 6.52
CA SER A 171 -6.62 14.59 6.60
C SER A 171 -5.76 14.90 5.38
N ILE A 172 -4.46 14.68 5.51
CA ILE A 172 -3.49 14.83 4.43
C ILE A 172 -3.05 13.47 3.91
N PHE A 173 -2.59 13.47 2.65
CA PHE A 173 -1.83 12.39 2.05
C PHE A 173 -0.34 12.76 2.00
N PRO A 174 0.58 11.83 2.31
CA PRO A 174 0.32 10.50 2.86
C PRO A 174 -0.11 10.56 4.34
N PRO A 175 -0.83 9.54 4.85
CA PRO A 175 -1.23 9.50 6.24
C PRO A 175 0.00 9.48 7.17
N LYS A 176 -0.12 10.11 8.35
CA LYS A 176 0.97 10.25 9.34
C LYS A 176 1.66 8.89 9.58
N GLY A 177 2.98 8.84 9.36
CA GLY A 177 3.81 7.63 9.47
C GLY A 177 4.37 7.10 8.15
N LEU A 178 3.98 7.70 7.01
CA LEU A 178 4.47 7.34 5.67
C LEU A 178 5.14 8.50 4.91
N SER A 179 5.20 9.70 5.52
CA SER A 179 5.94 10.86 5.04
C SER A 179 7.45 10.71 5.24
#